data_AF-A0A6G0Z079-F1
#
_entry.id   AF-A0A6G0Z079-F1
#
_cell.length_a   1.000
_cell.length_b   1.000
_cell.length_c   1.000
_cell.angle_alpha   90.00
_cell.angle_beta   90.00
_cell.angle_gamma   90.00
#
_symmetry.space_group_name_H-M   'P 1'
#
loop_
_entity.id
_entity.type
_entity.pdbx_description
1 polymer ?
#
loop_
_entity_poly.entity_id
_entity_poly.type
_entity_poly.pdbx_seq_one_letter_code
_entity_poly.pdbx_strand_id
1 'polypeptide(L)'
;MGNASSLKNHVETSRKTGVLNLSDSHLKQYPDSIDVLHPSLRNLELSKNKLKTLPKSIGQFKELKILNVSNNSLEHLPEEINCLSKIETLQVNCNLLKSIPPLNNLVFLKRASFGENQLSVFPEFLCELKHLEALDLSKNNITQLPELIKQSRLVELNLNQNQIRKLPSSLAQCPRLKTLRVEENCLELDDIPKELLTSSKVSLLCVEGNLFDMKSLLALEEVVKNEKSMIVTQIIPYLTSLSLEYELGKP
;
A
#
# COMPACT_ATOMS: atom_id res chain seq x y z
N MET A 1 -6.00 -22.74 27.67
CA MET A 1 -4.79 -23.59 27.61
C MET A 1 -4.52 -24.17 26.21
N GLY A 2 -5.26 -23.81 25.15
CA GLY A 2 -5.08 -24.37 23.79
C GLY A 2 -4.08 -23.67 22.85
N ASN A 3 -3.67 -22.42 23.12
CA ASN A 3 -2.80 -21.68 22.18
C ASN A 3 -1.32 -22.07 22.26
N ALA A 4 -0.81 -22.48 23.41
CA ALA A 4 0.63 -22.69 23.59
C ALA A 4 1.15 -23.96 22.88
N SER A 5 0.35 -25.04 22.82
CA SER A 5 0.72 -26.27 22.11
C SER A 5 0.60 -26.11 20.60
N SER A 6 -0.46 -25.45 20.12
CA SER A 6 -0.61 -25.11 18.69
C SER A 6 0.55 -24.23 18.20
N LEU A 7 0.91 -23.18 18.95
CA LEU A 7 1.99 -22.28 18.58
C LEU A 7 3.35 -23.00 18.47
N LYS A 8 3.66 -23.92 19.40
CA LYS A 8 4.89 -24.73 19.34
C LYS A 8 4.99 -25.53 18.03
N ASN A 9 3.90 -26.19 17.62
CA ASN A 9 3.86 -26.98 16.38
C ASN A 9 4.05 -26.09 15.13
N HIS A 10 3.44 -24.90 15.13
CA HIS A 10 3.65 -23.92 14.06
C HIS A 10 5.12 -23.50 13.99
N VAL A 11 5.74 -23.13 15.12
CA VAL A 11 7.15 -22.73 15.18
C VAL A 11 8.08 -23.85 14.68
N GLU A 12 7.87 -25.10 15.10
CA GLU A 12 8.69 -26.23 14.64
C GLU A 12 8.59 -26.46 13.13
N THR A 13 7.37 -26.35 12.59
CA THR A 13 7.14 -26.48 11.14
C THR A 13 7.82 -25.34 10.38
N SER A 14 7.71 -24.11 10.89
CA SER A 14 8.33 -22.92 10.30
C SER A 14 9.85 -22.96 10.27
N ARG A 15 10.51 -23.66 11.21
CA ARG A 15 11.97 -23.87 11.14
C ARG A 15 12.39 -24.59 9.86
N LYS A 16 11.53 -25.47 9.33
CA LYS A 16 11.81 -26.25 8.11
C LYS A 16 11.38 -25.51 6.85
N THR A 17 10.26 -24.80 6.90
CA THR A 17 9.66 -24.17 5.70
C THR A 17 10.08 -22.72 5.49
N GLY A 18 10.51 -22.02 6.54
CA GLY A 18 10.70 -20.57 6.51
C GLY A 18 9.39 -19.78 6.45
N VAL A 19 8.24 -20.41 6.68
CA VAL A 19 6.92 -19.79 6.65
C VAL A 19 6.23 -20.01 7.98
N LEU A 20 5.80 -18.93 8.64
CA LEU A 20 4.98 -18.98 9.84
C LEU A 20 3.65 -18.31 9.56
N ASN A 21 2.58 -19.08 9.68
CA ASN A 21 1.22 -18.57 9.59
C ASN A 21 0.50 -18.72 10.92
N LEU A 22 0.19 -17.58 11.52
CA LEU A 22 -0.62 -17.42 12.73
C LEU A 22 -1.77 -16.43 12.47
N SER A 23 -2.25 -16.40 11.23
CA SER A 23 -3.43 -15.61 10.90
C SER A 23 -4.65 -16.13 11.66
N ASP A 24 -5.51 -15.23 12.12
CA ASP A 24 -6.73 -15.56 12.88
C ASP A 24 -6.48 -16.51 14.08
N SER A 25 -5.35 -16.32 14.75
CA SER A 25 -4.98 -17.10 15.95
C SER A 25 -5.42 -16.43 17.25
N HIS A 26 -6.29 -15.42 17.16
CA HIS A 26 -6.81 -14.59 18.24
C HIS A 26 -5.72 -14.01 19.17
N LEU A 27 -4.54 -13.73 18.61
CA LEU A 27 -3.40 -13.18 19.35
C LEU A 27 -3.72 -11.76 19.81
N LYS A 28 -3.64 -11.51 21.12
CA LYS A 28 -3.77 -10.16 21.70
C LYS A 28 -2.44 -9.41 21.73
N GLN A 29 -1.33 -10.13 21.69
CA GLN A 29 0.02 -9.60 21.75
C GLN A 29 0.92 -10.47 20.87
N TYR A 30 2.05 -9.90 20.44
CA TYR A 30 3.05 -10.63 19.70
C TYR A 30 3.65 -11.73 20.59
N PRO A 31 3.70 -13.00 20.16
CA PRO A 31 4.35 -14.06 20.92
C PRO A 31 5.88 -14.04 20.74
N ASP A 32 6.62 -13.74 21.82
CA ASP A 32 8.10 -13.72 21.83
C ASP A 32 8.74 -15.04 21.35
N SER A 33 8.01 -16.16 21.46
CA SER A 33 8.47 -17.46 20.94
C SER A 33 8.69 -17.49 19.42
N ILE A 34 8.21 -16.50 18.67
CA ILE A 34 8.43 -16.37 17.22
C ILE A 34 9.85 -15.88 16.93
N ASP A 35 10.47 -15.12 17.85
CA ASP A 35 11.80 -14.53 17.65
C ASP A 35 12.88 -15.57 17.37
N VAL A 36 12.72 -16.80 17.88
CA VAL A 36 13.63 -17.93 17.62
C VAL A 36 13.71 -18.34 16.14
N LEU A 37 12.84 -17.81 15.27
CA LEU A 37 12.79 -18.06 13.84
C LEU A 37 13.47 -16.97 13.02
N HIS A 38 13.92 -15.88 13.65
CA HIS A 38 14.57 -14.75 12.97
C HIS A 38 15.70 -15.11 11.98
N PRO A 39 16.51 -16.19 12.16
CA PRO A 39 17.61 -16.49 11.24
C PRO A 39 17.17 -17.06 9.89
N SER A 40 15.96 -17.61 9.78
CA SER A 40 15.54 -18.37 8.59
C SER A 40 14.13 -18.06 8.08
N LEU A 41 13.32 -17.32 8.86
CA LEU A 41 11.95 -17.02 8.47
C LEU A 41 11.91 -16.03 7.30
N ARG A 42 11.17 -16.40 6.26
CA ARG A 42 10.98 -15.64 5.03
C ARG A 42 9.58 -15.05 4.93
N ASN A 43 8.57 -15.75 5.46
CA ASN A 43 7.19 -15.29 5.42
C ASN A 43 6.58 -15.34 6.82
N LEU A 44 6.02 -14.22 7.27
CA LEU A 44 5.35 -14.08 8.56
C LEU A 44 3.94 -13.52 8.35
N GLU A 45 2.95 -14.37 8.59
CA GLU A 45 1.53 -14.03 8.52
C GLU A 45 0.97 -13.92 9.94
N LEU A 46 0.64 -12.70 10.36
CA LEU A 46 0.02 -12.36 11.65
C LEU A 46 -1.34 -11.65 11.44
N SER A 47 -1.94 -11.82 10.26
CA SER A 47 -3.17 -11.11 9.91
C SER A 47 -4.38 -11.55 10.75
N LYS A 48 -5.41 -10.72 10.83
CA LYS A 48 -6.68 -11.03 11.54
C LYS A 48 -6.48 -11.39 13.01
N ASN A 49 -5.61 -10.68 13.69
CA ASN A 49 -5.39 -10.83 15.13
C ASN A 49 -5.85 -9.55 15.87
N LYS A 50 -5.45 -9.39 17.13
CA LYS A 50 -5.77 -8.24 17.98
C LYS A 50 -4.49 -7.56 18.48
N LEU A 51 -3.44 -7.59 17.66
CA LEU A 51 -2.14 -7.01 18.00
C LEU A 51 -2.27 -5.49 18.06
N LYS A 52 -1.82 -4.88 19.17
CA LYS A 52 -1.74 -3.42 19.33
C LYS A 52 -0.38 -2.85 18.96
N THR A 53 0.66 -3.66 19.07
CA THR A 53 2.05 -3.29 18.79
C THR A 53 2.79 -4.49 18.21
N LEU A 54 3.85 -4.21 17.44
CA LEU A 54 4.89 -5.18 17.12
C LEU A 54 6.12 -4.90 17.98
N PRO A 55 6.86 -5.93 18.42
CA PRO A 55 8.06 -5.73 19.22
C PRO A 55 9.21 -5.21 18.36
N LYS A 56 10.19 -4.59 19.01
CA LYS A 56 11.44 -4.16 18.38
C LYS A 56 12.22 -5.33 17.77
N SER A 57 12.05 -6.54 18.31
CA SER A 57 12.67 -7.77 17.80
C SER A 57 12.28 -8.10 16.36
N ILE A 58 11.19 -7.52 15.82
CA ILE A 58 10.83 -7.68 14.40
C ILE A 58 12.00 -7.30 13.47
N GLY A 59 12.83 -6.33 13.85
CA GLY A 59 14.00 -5.92 13.07
C GLY A 59 15.13 -6.97 12.97
N GLN A 60 15.05 -8.06 13.73
CA GLN A 60 16.01 -9.17 13.70
C GLN A 60 15.76 -10.16 12.55
N PHE A 61 14.56 -10.13 11.94
CA PHE A 61 14.15 -11.04 10.86
C PHE A 61 14.74 -10.63 9.51
N LYS A 62 16.08 -10.70 9.39
CA LYS A 62 16.82 -10.23 8.21
C LYS A 62 16.53 -11.00 6.92
N GLU A 63 16.05 -12.22 7.04
CA GLU A 63 15.67 -13.08 5.91
C GLU A 63 14.21 -12.90 5.47
N LEU A 64 13.44 -12.06 6.17
CA LEU A 64 12.02 -11.88 5.89
C LEU A 64 11.80 -11.18 4.56
N LYS A 65 10.99 -11.82 3.71
CA LYS A 65 10.54 -11.35 2.39
C LYS A 65 9.10 -10.86 2.42
N ILE A 66 8.25 -11.49 3.22
CA ILE A 66 6.83 -11.15 3.32
C ILE A 66 6.45 -10.98 4.79
N LEU A 67 5.89 -9.82 5.10
CA LEU A 67 5.28 -9.54 6.40
C LEU A 67 3.84 -9.08 6.19
N ASN A 68 2.90 -9.82 6.76
CA ASN A 68 1.50 -9.43 6.78
C ASN A 68 0.99 -9.32 8.22
N VAL A 69 0.64 -8.11 8.60
CA VAL A 69 0.06 -7.77 9.91
C VAL A 69 -1.29 -7.07 9.75
N SER A 70 -1.95 -7.27 8.61
CA SER A 70 -3.23 -6.65 8.28
C SER A 70 -4.35 -7.13 9.22
N ASN A 71 -5.42 -6.34 9.37
CA ASN A 71 -6.55 -6.66 10.25
C ASN A 71 -6.10 -6.90 11.70
N ASN A 72 -5.46 -5.89 12.28
CA ASN A 72 -5.06 -5.86 13.67
C ASN A 72 -5.52 -4.53 14.29
N SER A 73 -4.92 -4.11 15.39
CA SER A 73 -5.20 -2.81 16.02
C SER A 73 -3.90 -2.05 16.26
N LEU A 74 -2.96 -2.14 15.31
CA LEU A 74 -1.65 -1.49 15.42
C LEU A 74 -1.82 0.03 15.35
N GLU A 75 -1.42 0.71 16.42
CA GLU A 75 -1.42 2.19 16.49
C GLU A 75 -0.15 2.78 15.87
N HIS A 76 0.95 2.03 15.96
CA HIS A 76 2.26 2.39 15.40
C HIS A 76 2.98 1.14 14.89
N LEU A 77 3.88 1.34 13.93
CA LEU A 77 4.90 0.36 13.58
C LEU A 77 6.21 0.72 14.31
N PRO A 78 6.96 -0.27 14.83
CA PRO A 78 8.28 -0.01 15.41
C PRO A 78 9.25 0.49 14.33
N GLU A 79 10.16 1.40 14.69
CA GLU A 79 11.20 1.92 13.77
C GLU A 79 12.08 0.80 13.21
N GLU A 80 12.24 -0.27 14.00
CA GLU A 80 12.98 -1.47 13.63
C GLU A 80 12.35 -2.22 12.45
N ILE A 81 11.16 -1.88 11.96
CA ILE A 81 10.66 -2.42 10.70
C ILE A 81 11.57 -2.02 9.51
N ASN A 82 12.26 -0.88 9.60
CA ASN A 82 13.24 -0.42 8.60
C ASN A 82 14.49 -1.32 8.54
N CYS A 83 14.64 -2.25 9.48
CA CYS A 83 15.75 -3.20 9.53
C CYS A 83 15.52 -4.47 8.68
N LEU A 84 14.34 -4.64 8.08
CA LEU A 84 13.95 -5.79 7.27
C LEU A 84 14.53 -5.73 5.85
N SER A 85 15.85 -5.82 5.74
CA SER A 85 16.60 -5.53 4.52
C SER A 85 16.28 -6.40 3.30
N LYS A 86 15.55 -7.51 3.44
CA LYS A 86 15.15 -8.41 2.34
C LYS A 86 13.65 -8.40 2.05
N ILE A 87 12.87 -7.54 2.72
CA ILE A 87 11.42 -7.52 2.55
C ILE A 87 11.05 -7.08 1.13
N GLU A 88 10.16 -7.84 0.52
CA GLU A 88 9.62 -7.60 -0.82
C GLU A 88 8.15 -7.16 -0.75
N THR A 89 7.41 -7.66 0.25
CA THR A 89 5.99 -7.36 0.46
C THR A 89 5.72 -7.00 1.93
N LEU A 90 5.13 -5.83 2.16
CA LEU A 90 4.69 -5.36 3.48
C LEU A 90 3.19 -5.04 3.45
N GLN A 91 2.40 -5.77 4.23
CA GLN A 91 0.95 -5.60 4.31
C GLN A 91 0.51 -5.23 5.73
N VAL A 92 -0.09 -4.05 5.87
CA VAL A 92 -0.48 -3.43 7.15
C VAL A 92 -1.90 -2.85 7.07
N ASN A 93 -2.74 -3.40 6.19
CA ASN A 93 -4.09 -2.89 5.97
C ASN A 93 -4.96 -3.05 7.22
N CYS A 94 -6.01 -2.24 7.36
CA CYS A 94 -7.00 -2.35 8.43
C CYS A 94 -6.34 -2.33 9.82
N ASN A 95 -5.69 -1.21 10.12
CA ASN A 95 -5.04 -0.92 11.40
C ASN A 95 -5.38 0.52 11.83
N LEU A 96 -4.69 1.06 12.83
CA LEU A 96 -4.96 2.38 13.41
C LEU A 96 -3.77 3.34 13.23
N LEU A 97 -2.95 3.12 12.19
CA LEU A 97 -1.71 3.87 12.00
C LEU A 97 -2.00 5.32 11.63
N LYS A 98 -1.41 6.26 12.38
CA LYS A 98 -1.45 7.70 12.08
C LYS A 98 -0.25 8.18 11.27
N SER A 99 0.83 7.41 11.31
CA SER A 99 2.07 7.65 10.57
C SER A 99 2.78 6.33 10.28
N ILE A 100 3.65 6.34 9.28
CA ILE A 100 4.53 5.21 8.95
C ILE A 100 5.96 5.63 9.30
N PRO A 101 6.75 4.81 10.02
CA PRO A 101 8.16 5.12 10.28
C PRO A 101 8.96 5.13 8.96
N PRO A 102 10.14 5.75 8.91
CA PRO A 102 10.97 5.75 7.71
C PRO A 102 11.28 4.33 7.22
N LEU A 103 11.03 4.06 5.93
CA LEU A 103 11.23 2.74 5.31
C LEU A 103 12.35 2.72 4.26
N ASN A 104 13.25 3.72 4.30
CA ASN A 104 14.23 3.99 3.25
C ASN A 104 15.23 2.83 3.04
N ASN A 105 15.44 1.98 4.05
CA ASN A 105 16.34 0.83 3.96
C ASN A 105 15.68 -0.42 3.36
N LEU A 106 14.36 -0.39 3.11
CA LEU A 106 13.63 -1.49 2.49
C LEU A 106 13.84 -1.48 0.97
N VAL A 107 15.11 -1.58 0.55
CA VAL A 107 15.54 -1.37 -0.83
C VAL A 107 14.97 -2.42 -1.81
N PHE A 108 14.53 -3.58 -1.31
CA PHE A 108 13.90 -4.63 -2.12
C PHE A 108 12.36 -4.61 -2.06
N LEU A 109 11.75 -3.64 -1.36
CA LEU A 109 10.31 -3.56 -1.22
C LEU A 109 9.67 -3.29 -2.58
N LYS A 110 8.79 -4.20 -3.01
CA LYS A 110 8.06 -4.16 -4.28
C LYS A 110 6.61 -3.77 -4.09
N ARG A 111 5.99 -4.23 -3.00
CA ARG A 111 4.57 -4.02 -2.71
C ARG A 111 4.39 -3.59 -1.27
N ALA A 112 3.68 -2.48 -1.07
CA ALA A 112 3.35 -1.98 0.25
C ALA A 112 1.86 -1.63 0.31
N SER A 113 1.18 -2.07 1.36
CA SER A 113 -0.23 -1.75 1.56
C SER A 113 -0.49 -1.27 2.98
N PHE A 114 -1.04 -0.07 3.08
CA PHE A 114 -1.42 0.62 4.31
C PHE A 114 -2.87 1.12 4.24
N GLY A 115 -3.70 0.45 3.45
CA GLY A 115 -5.11 0.81 3.30
C GLY A 115 -5.87 0.67 4.62
N GLU A 116 -6.96 1.42 4.79
CA GLU A 116 -7.78 1.38 6.03
C GLU A 116 -6.96 1.67 7.29
N ASN A 117 -6.29 2.83 7.29
CA ASN A 117 -5.56 3.38 8.43
C ASN A 117 -6.01 4.84 8.68
N GLN A 118 -5.24 5.61 9.45
CA GLN A 118 -5.54 7.00 9.82
C GLN A 118 -4.45 7.96 9.32
N LEU A 119 -3.79 7.64 8.19
CA LEU A 119 -2.69 8.43 7.65
C LEU A 119 -3.24 9.75 7.09
N SER A 120 -2.79 10.88 7.64
CA SER A 120 -3.20 12.21 7.18
C SER A 120 -2.23 12.85 6.19
N VAL A 121 -1.00 12.34 6.14
CA VAL A 121 0.09 12.85 5.31
C VAL A 121 0.62 11.70 4.45
N PHE A 122 0.86 11.99 3.17
CA PHE A 122 1.50 11.04 2.28
C PHE A 122 2.95 10.75 2.75
N PRO A 123 3.36 9.48 2.87
CA PRO A 123 4.73 9.11 3.29
C PRO A 123 5.75 9.35 2.16
N GLU A 124 6.31 10.57 2.08
CA GLU A 124 7.15 11.00 0.95
C GLU A 124 8.36 10.10 0.70
N PHE A 125 8.95 9.52 1.75
CA PHE A 125 10.08 8.60 1.64
C PHE A 125 9.80 7.36 0.78
N LEU A 126 8.53 6.96 0.60
CA LEU A 126 8.18 5.85 -0.30
C LEU A 126 8.45 6.19 -1.77
N CYS A 127 8.49 7.48 -2.14
CA CYS A 127 8.83 7.92 -3.49
C CYS A 127 10.28 7.62 -3.87
N GLU A 128 11.17 7.42 -2.90
CA GLU A 128 12.59 7.17 -3.14
C GLU A 128 12.90 5.69 -3.41
N LEU A 129 11.99 4.78 -3.02
CA LEU A 129 12.17 3.33 -3.13
C LEU A 129 12.16 2.89 -4.60
N LYS A 130 13.32 2.46 -5.10
CA LYS A 130 13.54 2.20 -6.53
C LYS A 130 12.84 0.95 -7.06
N HIS A 131 12.48 0.03 -6.17
CA HIS A 131 11.83 -1.23 -6.50
C HIS A 131 10.34 -1.25 -6.13
N LEU A 132 9.81 -0.18 -5.51
CA LEU A 132 8.40 -0.14 -5.11
C LEU A 132 7.52 0.07 -6.36
N GLU A 133 6.73 -0.95 -6.67
CA GLU A 133 5.90 -1.02 -7.88
C GLU A 133 4.42 -0.82 -7.56
N ALA A 134 3.94 -1.27 -6.41
CA ALA A 134 2.54 -1.13 -6.01
C ALA A 134 2.44 -0.56 -4.60
N LEU A 135 1.67 0.52 -4.47
CA LEU A 135 1.38 1.17 -3.20
C LEU A 135 -0.12 1.38 -3.03
N ASP A 136 -0.65 0.82 -1.94
CA ASP A 136 -2.03 1.03 -1.52
C ASP A 136 -2.08 1.88 -0.25
N LEU A 137 -2.71 3.05 -0.38
CA LEU A 137 -2.97 4.02 0.68
C LEU A 137 -4.47 4.35 0.75
N SER A 138 -5.33 3.49 0.20
CA SER A 138 -6.78 3.73 0.17
C SER A 138 -7.39 3.80 1.58
N LYS A 139 -8.56 4.44 1.73
CA LYS A 139 -9.28 4.54 3.01
C LYS A 139 -8.39 5.10 4.13
N ASN A 140 -7.78 6.25 3.88
CA ASN A 140 -6.99 7.01 4.84
C ASN A 140 -7.51 8.46 4.89
N ASN A 141 -6.75 9.37 5.51
CA ASN A 141 -7.09 10.77 5.67
C ASN A 141 -6.14 11.70 4.89
N ILE A 142 -5.49 11.19 3.83
CA ILE A 142 -4.49 11.94 3.08
C ILE A 142 -5.17 13.09 2.34
N THR A 143 -4.62 14.30 2.47
CA THR A 143 -5.19 15.52 1.88
C THR A 143 -4.48 16.01 0.62
N GLN A 144 -3.23 15.58 0.41
CA GLN A 144 -2.38 16.04 -0.69
C GLN A 144 -1.25 15.04 -0.97
N LEU A 145 -0.77 15.05 -2.21
CA LEU A 145 0.43 14.32 -2.63
C LEU A 145 1.64 15.29 -2.68
N PRO A 146 2.85 14.80 -2.41
CA PRO A 146 4.06 15.62 -2.48
C PRO A 146 4.56 15.77 -3.92
N GLU A 147 5.29 16.85 -4.21
CA GLU A 147 6.01 17.03 -5.48
C GLU A 147 7.09 15.96 -5.74
N LEU A 148 7.54 15.28 -4.67
CA LEU A 148 8.49 14.18 -4.74
C LEU A 148 7.93 12.96 -5.48
N ILE A 149 6.61 12.87 -5.67
CA ILE A 149 5.95 11.73 -6.33
C ILE A 149 6.50 11.44 -7.72
N LYS A 150 6.98 12.46 -8.46
CA LYS A 150 7.62 12.31 -9.77
C LYS A 150 8.81 11.35 -9.79
N GLN A 151 9.49 11.18 -8.66
CA GLN A 151 10.65 10.30 -8.54
C GLN A 151 10.28 8.83 -8.36
N SER A 152 9.00 8.59 -8.05
CA SER A 152 8.49 7.27 -7.73
C SER A 152 8.59 6.31 -8.91
N ARG A 153 8.91 5.04 -8.60
CA ARG A 153 8.95 3.95 -9.58
C ARG A 153 7.66 3.13 -9.61
N LEU A 154 6.62 3.61 -8.91
CA LEU A 154 5.32 2.98 -8.86
C LEU A 154 4.75 2.75 -10.26
N VAL A 155 4.18 1.57 -10.43
CA VAL A 155 3.33 1.18 -11.55
C VAL A 155 1.86 1.40 -11.20
N GLU A 156 1.52 1.15 -9.93
CA GLU A 156 0.16 1.24 -9.41
C GLU A 156 0.14 2.02 -8.09
N LEU A 157 -0.70 3.06 -8.04
CA LEU A 157 -0.95 3.86 -6.85
C LEU A 157 -2.46 3.89 -6.57
N ASN A 158 -2.85 3.36 -5.41
CA ASN A 158 -4.24 3.43 -4.94
C ASN A 158 -4.36 4.43 -3.79
N LEU A 159 -5.17 5.46 -4.00
CA LEU A 159 -5.47 6.55 -3.08
C LEU A 159 -6.99 6.74 -2.91
N ASN A 160 -7.78 5.74 -3.29
CA ASN A 160 -9.23 5.78 -3.15
C ASN A 160 -9.65 6.12 -1.72
N GLN A 161 -10.79 6.79 -1.55
CA GLN A 161 -11.37 7.07 -0.23
C GLN A 161 -10.39 7.80 0.69
N ASN A 162 -9.85 8.92 0.19
CA ASN A 162 -9.03 9.86 0.96
C ASN A 162 -9.68 11.25 0.91
N GLN A 163 -8.95 12.29 1.30
CA GLN A 163 -9.45 13.67 1.32
C GLN A 163 -8.64 14.56 0.35
N ILE A 164 -8.13 13.96 -0.73
CA ILE A 164 -7.25 14.64 -1.68
C ILE A 164 -8.06 15.69 -2.43
N ARG A 165 -7.59 16.94 -2.34
CA ARG A 165 -8.22 18.07 -3.04
C ARG A 165 -7.52 18.44 -4.32
N LYS A 166 -6.23 18.10 -4.48
CA LYS A 166 -5.47 18.45 -5.68
C LYS A 166 -4.45 17.38 -6.04
N LEU A 167 -4.34 17.08 -7.33
CA LEU A 167 -3.25 16.27 -7.87
C LEU A 167 -2.13 17.19 -8.38
N PRO A 168 -0.87 16.97 -7.97
CA PRO A 168 0.24 17.78 -8.47
C PRO A 168 0.56 17.40 -9.92
N SER A 169 0.93 18.38 -10.74
CA SER A 169 1.30 18.14 -12.15
C SER A 169 2.55 17.25 -12.29
N SER A 170 3.40 17.19 -11.25
CA SER A 170 4.52 16.28 -11.15
C SER A 170 4.12 14.80 -11.20
N LEU A 171 2.88 14.45 -10.89
CA LEU A 171 2.35 13.08 -11.02
C LEU A 171 2.37 12.59 -12.47
N ALA A 172 2.21 13.49 -13.44
CA ALA A 172 2.32 13.17 -14.86
C ALA A 172 3.75 12.77 -15.28
N GLN A 173 4.76 13.16 -14.50
CA GLN A 173 6.18 12.91 -14.78
C GLN A 173 6.66 11.57 -14.21
N CYS A 174 5.80 10.83 -13.49
CA CYS A 174 6.14 9.52 -12.95
C CYS A 174 6.57 8.56 -14.07
N PRO A 175 7.81 8.01 -14.04
CA PRO A 175 8.38 7.29 -15.17
C PRO A 175 7.69 5.94 -15.48
N ARG A 176 6.93 5.40 -14.52
CA ARG A 176 6.34 4.05 -14.62
C ARG A 176 4.86 3.96 -14.24
N LEU A 177 4.25 5.04 -13.77
CA LEU A 177 2.90 4.99 -13.24
C LEU A 177 1.91 4.74 -14.38
N LYS A 178 1.21 3.60 -14.30
CA LYS A 178 0.21 3.17 -15.29
C LYS A 178 -1.20 3.23 -14.73
N THR A 179 -1.35 2.91 -13.45
CA THR A 179 -2.64 2.85 -12.78
C THR A 179 -2.66 3.83 -11.62
N LEU A 180 -3.57 4.79 -11.67
CA LEU A 180 -3.84 5.72 -10.59
C LEU A 180 -5.31 5.62 -10.22
N ARG A 181 -5.58 5.29 -8.95
CA ARG A 181 -6.93 5.32 -8.40
C ARG A 181 -7.04 6.38 -7.32
N VAL A 182 -7.97 7.30 -7.52
CA VAL A 182 -8.26 8.46 -6.66
C VAL A 182 -9.78 8.64 -6.53
N GLU A 183 -10.51 7.54 -6.56
CA GLU A 183 -11.97 7.52 -6.39
C GLU A 183 -12.35 7.98 -4.99
N GLU A 184 -13.54 8.56 -4.84
CA GLU A 184 -14.10 9.01 -3.57
C GLU A 184 -13.12 9.92 -2.79
N ASN A 185 -12.63 10.96 -3.47
CA ASN A 185 -11.81 12.02 -2.91
C ASN A 185 -12.54 13.37 -2.99
N CYS A 186 -11.83 14.47 -2.80
CA CYS A 186 -12.38 15.83 -2.83
C CYS A 186 -11.85 16.64 -4.02
N LEU A 187 -11.57 16.01 -5.16
CA LEU A 187 -11.06 16.69 -6.36
C LEU A 187 -12.18 17.43 -7.08
N GLU A 188 -11.94 18.68 -7.48
CA GLU A 188 -12.74 19.34 -8.52
C GLU A 188 -12.16 19.05 -9.91
N LEU A 189 -12.84 19.45 -10.98
CA LEU A 189 -12.36 19.17 -12.35
C LEU A 189 -11.01 19.86 -12.64
N ASP A 190 -10.83 21.09 -12.15
CA ASP A 190 -9.59 21.87 -12.33
C ASP A 190 -8.41 21.35 -11.48
N ASP A 191 -8.68 20.47 -10.52
CA ASP A 191 -7.67 19.84 -9.66
C ASP A 191 -6.99 18.64 -10.32
N ILE A 192 -7.49 18.21 -11.49
CA ILE A 192 -6.86 17.18 -12.33
C ILE A 192 -5.94 17.88 -13.34
N PRO A 193 -4.61 17.75 -13.23
CA PRO A 193 -3.69 18.42 -14.14
C PRO A 193 -3.82 17.86 -15.55
N LYS A 194 -3.91 18.76 -16.55
CA LYS A 194 -4.03 18.39 -17.98
C LYS A 194 -2.86 17.53 -18.45
N GLU A 195 -1.69 17.69 -17.86
CA GLU A 195 -0.49 16.88 -18.12
C GLU A 195 -0.72 15.40 -17.82
N LEU A 196 -1.58 15.08 -16.84
CA LEU A 196 -1.93 13.71 -16.49
C LEU A 196 -2.75 13.05 -17.59
N LEU A 197 -3.63 13.81 -18.24
CA LEU A 197 -4.50 13.35 -19.34
C LEU A 197 -3.80 13.34 -20.71
N THR A 198 -2.79 14.19 -20.88
CA THR A 198 -2.06 14.34 -22.15
C THR A 198 -0.77 13.55 -22.16
N SER A 199 0.17 13.94 -21.29
CA SER A 199 1.59 13.62 -21.42
C SER A 199 2.08 12.49 -20.51
N SER A 200 1.20 11.95 -19.67
CA SER A 200 1.59 10.95 -18.67
C SER A 200 1.72 9.53 -19.24
N LYS A 201 2.22 8.61 -18.40
CA LYS A 201 2.21 7.16 -18.66
C LYS A 201 0.98 6.46 -18.10
N VAL A 202 0.07 7.20 -17.47
CA VAL A 202 -1.13 6.65 -16.83
C VAL A 202 -2.08 6.16 -17.92
N SER A 203 -2.28 4.85 -17.96
CA SER A 203 -3.22 4.19 -18.86
C SER A 203 -4.59 3.97 -18.23
N LEU A 204 -4.65 3.93 -16.89
CA LEU A 204 -5.88 3.74 -16.13
C LEU A 204 -5.97 4.81 -15.03
N LEU A 205 -6.97 5.68 -15.14
CA LEU A 205 -7.28 6.72 -14.15
C LEU A 205 -8.70 6.52 -13.62
N CYS A 206 -8.81 6.10 -12.37
CA CYS A 206 -10.10 5.96 -11.68
C CYS A 206 -10.30 7.19 -10.79
N VAL A 207 -11.34 7.98 -11.07
CA VAL A 207 -11.62 9.28 -10.42
C VAL A 207 -13.09 9.44 -10.02
N GLU A 208 -13.87 8.37 -10.03
CA GLU A 208 -15.28 8.40 -9.69
C GLU A 208 -15.51 8.83 -8.22
N GLY A 209 -16.66 9.44 -7.91
CA GLY A 209 -16.99 9.86 -6.55
C GLY A 209 -16.25 11.11 -6.07
N ASN A 210 -15.67 11.90 -6.98
CA ASN A 210 -15.11 13.23 -6.68
C ASN A 210 -16.16 14.35 -6.87
N LEU A 211 -15.75 15.61 -6.69
CA LEU A 211 -16.62 16.80 -6.71
C LEU A 211 -16.89 17.34 -8.14
N PHE A 212 -17.01 16.45 -9.12
CA PHE A 212 -17.37 16.79 -10.50
C PHE A 212 -18.18 15.65 -11.12
N ASP A 213 -18.95 15.96 -12.16
CA ASP A 213 -19.70 14.95 -12.90
C ASP A 213 -18.82 14.30 -13.98
N MET A 214 -19.03 13.00 -14.22
CA MET A 214 -18.25 12.25 -15.19
C MET A 214 -18.43 12.74 -16.64
N LYS A 215 -19.53 13.41 -16.97
CA LYS A 215 -19.76 13.93 -18.33
C LYS A 215 -18.83 15.12 -18.60
N SER A 216 -18.66 16.00 -17.63
CA SER A 216 -17.72 17.13 -17.72
C SER A 216 -16.27 16.66 -17.90
N LEU A 217 -15.88 15.58 -17.21
CA LEU A 217 -14.56 14.99 -17.38
C LEU A 217 -14.37 14.38 -18.78
N LEU A 218 -15.35 13.63 -19.28
CA LEU A 218 -15.29 13.06 -20.63
C LEU A 218 -15.23 14.15 -21.71
N ALA A 219 -15.95 15.26 -21.53
CA ALA A 219 -15.88 16.41 -22.43
C ALA A 219 -14.49 17.07 -22.42
N LEU A 220 -13.88 17.24 -21.24
CA LEU A 220 -12.50 17.73 -21.11
C LEU A 220 -11.52 16.79 -21.84
N GLU A 221 -11.69 15.48 -21.66
CA GLU A 221 -10.87 14.47 -22.29
C GLU A 221 -11.00 14.49 -23.83
N GLU A 222 -12.21 14.67 -24.38
CA GLU A 222 -12.44 14.82 -25.82
C GLU A 222 -11.79 16.09 -26.39
N VAL A 223 -11.89 17.23 -25.70
CA VAL A 223 -11.19 18.46 -26.09
C VAL A 223 -9.69 18.23 -26.14
N VAL A 224 -9.15 17.59 -25.09
CA VAL A 224 -7.72 17.27 -24.98
C VAL A 224 -7.26 16.30 -26.09
N LYS A 225 -8.05 15.28 -26.41
CA LYS A 225 -7.79 14.34 -27.53
C LYS A 225 -7.80 15.03 -28.88
N ASN A 226 -8.69 15.99 -29.09
CA ASN A 226 -8.81 16.72 -30.35
C ASN A 226 -7.66 17.72 -30.56
N GLU A 227 -7.06 18.24 -29.49
CA GLU A 227 -5.93 19.17 -29.57
C GLU A 227 -4.57 18.49 -29.80
N LYS A 228 -4.42 17.19 -29.46
CA LYS A 228 -3.19 16.42 -29.70
C LYS A 228 -3.47 14.94 -29.93
N SER A 229 -2.84 14.37 -30.96
CA SER A 229 -2.71 12.91 -31.20
C SER A 229 -2.06 12.21 -29.99
N MET A 230 -2.84 11.84 -28.97
CA MET A 230 -2.32 11.32 -27.69
C MET A 230 -2.98 10.02 -27.25
N ILE A 231 -2.20 9.26 -26.48
CA ILE A 231 -2.57 8.00 -25.84
C ILE A 231 -3.57 8.32 -24.73
N VAL A 232 -4.77 7.80 -24.91
CA VAL A 232 -5.90 8.07 -24.03
C VAL A 232 -5.76 7.26 -22.75
N THR A 233 -5.73 7.94 -21.60
CA THR A 233 -5.93 7.30 -20.30
C THR A 233 -7.36 6.75 -20.24
N GLN A 234 -7.54 5.44 -20.12
CA GLN A 234 -8.87 4.87 -19.94
C GLN A 234 -9.42 5.32 -18.58
N ILE A 235 -10.48 6.11 -18.63
CA ILE A 235 -11.31 6.45 -17.48
C ILE A 235 -12.43 5.40 -17.44
N ILE A 236 -12.38 4.50 -16.47
CA ILE A 236 -13.38 3.43 -16.33
C ILE A 236 -14.41 3.86 -15.28
N PRO A 237 -15.70 4.01 -15.65
CA PRO A 237 -16.78 4.15 -14.67
C PRO A 237 -17.12 2.79 -14.02
N TYR A 238 -17.64 2.84 -12.79
CA TYR A 238 -17.90 1.74 -11.86
C TYR A 238 -18.67 0.54 -12.45
N LEU A 239 -17.97 -0.34 -13.15
CA LEU A 239 -18.41 -1.71 -13.43
C LEU A 239 -17.24 -2.67 -13.33
N THR A 240 -16.75 -2.85 -12.11
CA THR A 240 -16.50 -4.15 -11.46
C THR A 240 -15.80 -3.85 -10.13
N SER A 241 -16.61 -3.69 -9.08
CA SER A 241 -16.15 -3.90 -7.71
C SER A 241 -15.82 -5.38 -7.53
N LEU A 242 -14.75 -5.85 -8.15
CA LEU A 242 -14.01 -6.99 -7.64
C LEU A 242 -13.06 -6.40 -6.61
N SER A 243 -13.56 -6.38 -5.38
CA SER A 243 -12.77 -6.53 -4.17
C SER A 243 -11.43 -7.20 -4.50
N LEU A 244 -10.33 -6.54 -4.16
CA LEU A 244 -9.01 -7.15 -4.01
C LEU A 244 -8.98 -8.15 -2.82
N GLU A 245 -10.11 -8.81 -2.56
CA GLU A 245 -10.22 -10.03 -1.78
C GLU A 245 -10.08 -11.20 -2.77
N TYR A 246 -9.08 -12.05 -2.52
CA TYR A 246 -8.63 -13.22 -3.31
C TYR A 246 -7.60 -12.97 -4.42
N GLU A 247 -6.32 -12.99 -4.02
CA GLU A 247 -5.26 -13.91 -4.52
C GLU A 247 -3.84 -13.37 -4.15
N LEU A 248 -3.62 -13.01 -2.89
CA LEU A 248 -2.27 -13.01 -2.29
C LEU A 248 -2.24 -14.11 -1.24
N GLY A 249 -2.24 -15.35 -1.71
CA GLY A 249 -2.23 -16.50 -0.83
C GLY A 249 -2.53 -17.81 -1.53
N LYS A 250 -1.54 -18.33 -2.26
CA LYS A 250 -1.25 -19.78 -2.42
C LYS A 250 0.15 -19.93 -3.05
N PRO A 251 0.83 -21.06 -2.76
CA PRO A 251 2.26 -21.14 -2.46
C PRO A 251 3.21 -20.73 -3.58
#